data_AF-A0A933I2T9-F1
#
_entry.id   AF-A0A933I2T9-F1
#
_cell.length_a   1.000
_cell.length_b   1.000
_cell.length_c   1.000
_cell.angle_alpha   90.00
_cell.angle_beta   90.00
_cell.angle_gamma   90.00
#
_symmetry.space_group_name_H-M   'P 1'
#
loop_
_entity.id
_entity.type
_entity.pdbx_description
1 polymer ?
#
loop_
_entity_poly.entity_id
_entity_poly.type
_entity_poly.pdbx_seq_one_letter_code
_entity_poly.pdbx_strand_id
1 'polypeptide(L)' 'MKIEYSKSVDALYIRLREARIVDSMDIEEGVTADLDEKGHIVGLEILDASEKLDISDLVNISIENLPLEKVA' A
#
# COMPACT_ATOMS: atom_id res chain seq x y z
N MET A 1 -1.58 -6.32 7.96
CA MET A 1 -1.27 -5.82 6.61
C MET A 1 -1.75 -6.83 5.58
N LYS A 2 -2.21 -6.37 4.42
CA LYS A 2 -2.63 -7.20 3.29
C LYS A 2 -2.09 -6.56 2.00
N ILE A 3 -1.54 -7.35 1.10
CA ILE A 3 -1.03 -6.90 -0.19
C ILE A 3 -1.82 -7.63 -1.27
N GLU A 4 -2.39 -6.89 -2.20
CA GLU A 4 -3.26 -7.41 -3.27
C GLU A 4 -2.87 -6.80 -4.59
N TYR A 5 -2.61 -7.64 -5.59
CA TYR A 5 -2.41 -7.20 -6.96
C TYR A 5 -3.63 -7.58 -7.80
N SER A 6 -4.24 -6.59 -8.46
CA SER A 6 -5.38 -6.76 -9.35
C SER A 6 -4.93 -6.74 -10.81
N LYS A 7 -4.79 -7.93 -11.41
CA LYS A 7 -4.39 -8.07 -12.80
C LYS A 7 -5.35 -7.40 -13.80
N SER A 8 -6.63 -7.29 -13.47
CA SER A 8 -7.63 -6.72 -14.40
C SER A 8 -7.45 -5.23 -14.64
N VAL A 9 -6.81 -4.52 -13.72
CA VAL A 9 -6.59 -3.07 -13.78
C VAL A 9 -5.13 -2.68 -13.54
N ASP A 10 -4.22 -3.67 -13.55
CA ASP A 10 -2.79 -3.50 -13.24
C ASP A 10 -2.52 -2.62 -12.01
N ALA A 11 -3.14 -2.97 -10.87
CA ALA A 11 -3.04 -2.18 -9.64
C ALA A 11 -2.49 -3.01 -8.48
N LEU A 12 -1.56 -2.45 -7.72
CA LEU A 12 -1.10 -2.97 -6.44
C LEU A 12 -1.74 -2.16 -5.31
N TYR A 13 -2.43 -2.85 -4.40
CA TYR A 13 -2.96 -2.26 -3.18
C TYR A 13 -2.28 -2.86 -1.94
N ILE A 14 -1.73 -2.01 -1.10
CA ILE A 14 -1.11 -2.38 0.18
C ILE A 14 -1.96 -1.81 1.31
N ARG A 15 -2.77 -2.66 1.95
CA ARG A 15 -3.50 -2.30 3.16
C ARG A 15 -2.61 -2.41 4.38
N LEU A 16 -2.20 -1.28 4.95
CA LEU A 16 -1.33 -1.25 6.12
C LEU A 16 -2.07 -1.65 7.40
N ARG A 17 -3.30 -1.15 7.58
CA ARG A 17 -4.12 -1.43 8.77
C ARG A 17 -5.61 -1.54 8.47
N GLU A 18 -6.33 -2.16 9.40
CA GLU A 18 -7.78 -2.26 9.32
C GLU A 18 -8.42 -1.01 9.94
N ALA A 19 -8.77 -0.05 9.07
CA ALA A 19 -9.51 1.15 9.43
C ALA A 19 -10.43 1.55 8.28
N ARG A 20 -11.41 2.42 8.58
CA ARG A 20 -12.30 3.01 7.58
C ARG A 20 -11.54 4.10 6.82
N ILE A 21 -11.60 4.01 5.49
CA ILE A 21 -11.08 5.04 4.58
C ILE A 21 -12.16 6.11 4.46
N VAL A 22 -11.78 7.37 4.64
CA VAL A 22 -12.70 8.52 4.52
C VAL A 22 -12.17 9.61 3.60
N ASP A 23 -10.88 9.56 3.26
CA ASP A 23 -10.22 10.48 2.37
C ASP A 23 -9.05 9.77 1.65
N SER A 24 -8.56 10.36 0.57
CA SER A 24 -7.42 9.86 -0.20
C SER A 24 -6.56 11.02 -0.67
N MET A 25 -5.24 10.83 -0.68
CA MET A 25 -4.26 11.83 -1.08
C MET A 25 -3.39 11.27 -2.21
N ASP A 26 -3.38 11.95 -3.35
CA ASP A 26 -2.47 11.63 -4.45
C ASP A 26 -1.05 12.04 -4.07
N ILE A 27 -0.11 11.10 -4.18
CA ILE A 27 1.32 11.31 -3.94
C ILE A 27 1.99 11.69 -5.27
N GLU A 28 1.66 10.95 -6.32
CA GLU A 28 2.03 11.22 -7.71
C GLU A 28 0.98 10.60 -8.64
N GLU A 29 1.16 10.76 -9.95
CA GLU A 29 0.24 10.18 -10.93
C GLU A 29 0.15 8.66 -10.81
N GLY A 30 -1.05 8.16 -10.48
CA GLY A 30 -1.31 6.74 -10.28
C GLY A 30 -0.82 6.18 -8.95
N VAL A 31 -0.43 7.02 -7.98
CA VAL A 31 -0.07 6.59 -6.62
C VAL A 31 -0.86 7.39 -5.59
N THR A 32 -1.66 6.68 -4.79
CA THR A 32 -2.59 7.31 -3.84
C THR A 32 -2.46 6.69 -2.45
N ALA A 33 -2.53 7.51 -1.41
CA ALA A 33 -2.62 7.09 -0.01
C ALA A 33 -4.05 7.25 0.50
N ASP A 34 -4.63 6.16 1.01
CA ASP A 34 -5.92 6.19 1.69
C ASP A 34 -5.76 6.61 3.14
N LEU A 35 -6.63 7.49 3.64
CA LEU A 35 -6.56 8.08 4.98
C LEU A 35 -7.81 7.78 5.82
N ASP A 36 -7.61 7.67 7.14
CA ASP A 36 -8.70 7.65 8.12
C ASP A 36 -9.15 9.06 8.52
N GLU A 37 -10.17 9.15 9.38
CA GLU A 37 -10.73 10.42 9.88
C GLU A 37 -9.74 11.31 10.64
N LYS A 38 -8.58 10.77 11.03
CA LYS A 38 -7.51 11.48 11.72
C LYS A 38 -6.35 11.80 10.79
N GLY A 39 -6.48 11.52 9.48
CA GLY A 39 -5.43 11.73 8.48
C GLY A 39 -4.31 10.69 8.53
N HIS A 40 -4.50 9.56 9.22
CA HIS A 40 -3.48 8.50 9.24
C HIS A 40 -3.67 7.55 8.04
N ILE A 41 -2.56 7.07 7.47
CA ILE A 41 -2.58 6.18 6.30
C ILE A 41 -3.21 4.82 6.64
N VAL A 42 -4.19 4.39 5.86
CA VAL A 42 -4.87 3.09 5.92
C VAL A 42 -4.28 2.13 4.89
N GLY A 43 -4.02 2.62 3.68
CA GLY A 43 -3.47 1.84 2.57
C GLY A 43 -2.81 2.71 1.51
N LEU A 44 -2.14 2.04 0.57
CA LEU A 44 -1.49 2.65 -0.59
C LEU A 44 -1.99 1.93 -1.86
N GLU A 45 -2.33 2.69 -2.89
CA GLU A 45 -2.66 2.20 -4.22
C GLU A 45 -1.59 2.66 -5.21
N ILE A 46 -1.16 1.76 -6.09
CA ILE A 46 -0.26 2.01 -7.21
C ILE A 46 -0.93 1.43 -8.46
N LEU A 47 -1.34 2.30 -9.39
CA LEU A 47 -1.83 1.95 -10.72
C LEU A 47 -0.66 1.76 -11.69
N ASP A 48 -0.89 1.03 -12.79
CA ASP A 48 0.13 0.57 -13.74
C ASP A 48 1.34 -0.02 -13.00
N ALA A 49 1.05 -0.83 -11.98
CA ALA A 49 2.07 -1.32 -11.05
C ALA A 49 3.13 -2.17 -11.77
N SER A 50 2.76 -2.88 -12.85
CA SER A 50 3.72 -3.62 -13.67
C SER A 50 4.65 -2.73 -14.50
N GLU A 51 4.31 -1.46 -14.69
CA GLU A 51 5.17 -0.47 -15.37
C GLU A 51 6.01 0.33 -14.37
N LYS A 52 5.45 0.63 -13.19
CA LYS A 52 6.12 1.43 -12.14
C LYS A 52 7.07 0.61 -11.26
N LEU A 53 6.89 -0.71 -11.18
CA LEU A 53 7.67 -1.60 -10.33
C LEU A 53 8.26 -2.77 -11.13
N ASP A 54 9.46 -3.20 -10.76
CA ASP A 54 10.04 -4.41 -11.32
C ASP A 54 9.22 -5.64 -10.88
N ILE A 55 8.94 -6.54 -11.82
CA ILE A 55 8.16 -7.76 -11.55
C ILE A 55 8.82 -8.61 -10.46
N SER A 56 10.16 -8.61 -10.39
CA SER A 56 10.90 -9.32 -9.33
C SER A 56 10.55 -8.82 -7.93
N ASP A 57 10.25 -7.52 -7.80
CA ASP A 57 9.91 -6.89 -6.53
C ASP A 57 8.43 -7.10 -6.20
N LEU A 58 7.56 -7.18 -7.21
CA LEU A 58 6.14 -7.52 -7.03
C LEU A 58 5.93 -8.95 -6.48
N VAL A 59 6.82 -9.88 -6.82
CA VAL A 59 6.71 -11.29 -6.40
C VAL A 59 7.54 -11.63 -5.17
N ASN A 60 8.35 -10.70 -4.67
CA ASN A 60 9.25 -10.95 -3.55
C ASN A 60 9.05 -9.90 -2.44
N ILE A 61 8.46 -10.34 -1.33
CA ILE A 61 8.22 -9.48 -0.16
C ILE A 61 9.22 -9.85 0.92
N SER A 62 10.16 -8.93 1.18
CA SER A 62 11.12 -9.03 2.28
C SER A 62 10.64 -8.23 3.49
N ILE A 63 10.69 -8.85 4.67
CA ILE A 63 10.32 -8.21 5.93
C ILE A 63 11.48 -8.39 6.90
N GLU A 64 12.06 -7.27 7.35
CA GLU A 64 13.25 -7.26 8.19
C GLU A 64 13.05 -6.36 9.42
N ASN A 65 13.75 -6.69 10.52
CA ASN A 65 13.80 -5.88 11.74
C ASN A 65 12.43 -5.52 12.34
N LEU A 66 11.45 -6.42 12.25
CA LEU A 66 10.13 -6.16 12.83
C LEU A 66 10.18 -6.06 14.35
N PRO A 67 9.56 -5.02 14.95
CA PRO A 67 9.37 -4.98 16.38
C PRO A 67 8.36 -6.06 16.80
N LEU A 68 8.78 -6.96 17.69
CA LEU A 68 7.91 -7.97 18.31
C LEU A 68 7.12 -7.40 19.50
N GLU A 69 7.57 -6.25 19.99
CA GLU A 69 6.98 -5.53 21.11
C GLU A 69 6.85 -4.05 20.76
N LYS A 70 6.04 -3.33 21.54
CA LYS A 70 5.86 -1.90 21.32
C LYS A 70 7.18 -1.17 21.56
N VAL A 71 7.66 -0.46 20.54
CA VAL A 71 8.82 0.44 20.68
C VAL A 71 8.43 1.60 21.60
N ALA A 72 9.22 1.81 22.65
CA ALA A 72 9.02 2.85 23.65
C ALA A 72 9.52 4.22 23.17
#